data_AF-A0A942CBE0-F1
#
_entry.id   AF-A0A942CBE0-F1
#
_cell.length_a   1.000
_cell.length_b   1.000
_cell.length_c   1.000
_cell.angle_alpha   90.00
_cell.angle_beta   90.00
_cell.angle_gamma   90.00
#
_symmetry.space_group_name_H-M   'P 1'
#
loop_
_entity.id
_entity.type
_entity.pdbx_description
1 polymer ?
#
loop_
_entity_poly.entity_id
_entity_poly.type
_entity_poly.pdbx_seq_one_letter_code
_entity_poly.pdbx_strand_id
1 'polypeptide(L)'
;MQDARRQFLEALLATPALPLLAQAQDQFKPVVVRGRIVNLTDVMQAQAKLEPEHGTIYCLKTAEGKLYPILPTDLAAAIYDDERFRQRELQITGRTFPEIPFLEVIKLQSVKWGRVFDMTFYCRVCEIRTHKGGPCACCQDPLEFSEEPVKNN
;
A
#
# COMPACT_ATOMS: atom_id res chain seq x y z
N MET A 1 59.35 41.00 -30.62
CA MET A 1 58.87 39.60 -30.64
C MET A 1 58.00 39.39 -29.41
N GLN A 2 56.82 38.82 -29.62
CA GLN A 2 55.77 38.47 -28.64
C GLN A 2 54.86 39.61 -28.13
N ASP A 3 53.92 39.95 -29.01
CA ASP A 3 52.46 40.01 -28.79
C ASP A 3 51.94 40.48 -27.42
N ALA A 4 51.81 41.80 -27.30
CA ALA A 4 50.93 42.45 -26.33
C ALA A 4 49.88 43.28 -27.08
N ARG A 5 48.91 42.62 -27.71
CA ARG A 5 47.76 43.27 -28.34
C ARG A 5 46.66 42.24 -28.65
N ARG A 6 45.64 42.19 -27.79
CA ARG A 6 44.20 42.02 -28.12
C ARG A 6 43.42 41.69 -26.84
N GLN A 7 42.95 42.74 -26.18
CA GLN A 7 41.68 42.69 -25.45
C GLN A 7 40.58 42.44 -26.47
N PHE A 8 39.71 41.45 -26.28
CA PHE A 8 38.34 41.49 -26.81
C PHE A 8 37.45 40.47 -26.08
N LEU A 9 36.44 41.02 -25.38
CA LEU A 9 35.07 40.53 -25.25
C LEU A 9 34.78 39.30 -24.38
N GLU A 10 34.46 39.59 -23.12
CA GLU A 10 33.17 39.22 -22.50
C GLU A 10 32.06 38.87 -23.51
N ALA A 11 31.40 37.71 -23.36
CA ALA A 11 29.94 37.59 -23.46
C ALA A 11 29.45 36.12 -23.39
N LEU A 12 28.31 35.96 -22.71
CA LEU A 12 27.35 34.83 -22.70
C LEU A 12 27.67 33.62 -21.80
N LEU A 13 27.49 33.83 -20.49
CA LEU A 13 26.90 32.83 -19.60
C LEU A 13 25.42 32.62 -19.99
N ALA A 14 25.16 31.72 -20.93
CA ALA A 14 23.80 31.22 -21.19
C ALA A 14 23.54 30.00 -20.30
N THR A 15 23.02 30.22 -19.10
CA THR A 15 22.44 29.16 -18.26
C THR A 15 21.00 28.93 -18.71
N PRO A 16 20.65 27.76 -19.28
CA PRO A 16 19.25 27.45 -19.51
C PRO A 16 18.60 27.14 -18.15
N ALA A 17 17.76 28.06 -17.68
CA ALA A 17 16.83 27.81 -16.59
C ALA A 17 15.82 26.75 -17.07
N LEU A 18 16.09 25.49 -16.76
CA LEU A 18 15.09 24.43 -16.86
C LEU A 18 13.96 24.78 -15.88
N PRO A 19 12.70 24.96 -16.35
CA PRO A 19 11.59 25.12 -15.44
C PRO A 19 11.46 23.82 -14.67
N LEU A 20 11.75 23.88 -13.38
CA LEU A 20 11.48 22.83 -12.42
C LEU A 20 9.97 22.59 -12.48
N LEU A 21 9.55 21.56 -13.20
CA LEU A 21 8.25 20.93 -13.01
C LEU A 21 8.24 20.46 -11.56
N ALA A 22 7.83 21.35 -10.66
CA ALA A 22 7.43 21.01 -9.32
C ALA A 22 6.24 20.08 -9.48
N GLN A 23 6.54 18.78 -9.56
CA GLN A 23 5.56 17.74 -9.35
C GLN A 23 4.88 18.10 -8.03
N ALA A 24 3.61 18.48 -8.10
CA ALA A 24 2.75 18.52 -6.94
C ALA A 24 2.72 17.09 -6.40
N GLN A 25 3.66 16.79 -5.51
CA GLN A 25 3.60 15.62 -4.66
C GLN A 25 2.40 15.88 -3.76
N ASP A 26 1.24 15.40 -4.20
CA ASP A 26 0.01 15.40 -3.44
C ASP A 26 0.33 14.71 -2.09
N GLN A 27 0.53 15.52 -1.06
CA GLN A 27 0.94 15.08 0.28
C GLN A 27 -0.29 14.42 0.92
N PHE A 28 -0.63 13.20 0.49
CA PHE A 28 -1.70 12.47 1.13
C PHE A 28 -1.24 12.09 2.55
N LYS A 29 -2.10 12.35 3.54
CA LYS A 29 -1.85 11.95 4.92
C LYS A 29 -2.30 10.50 5.09
N PRO A 30 -1.39 9.55 5.36
CA PRO A 30 -1.79 8.17 5.59
C PRO A 30 -2.70 8.09 6.82
N VAL A 31 -3.77 7.31 6.71
CA VAL A 31 -4.67 6.99 7.82
C VAL A 31 -4.34 5.60 8.35
N VAL A 32 -4.50 5.43 9.66
CA VAL A 32 -4.37 4.13 10.32
C VAL A 32 -5.73 3.74 10.85
N VAL A 33 -6.27 2.63 10.36
CA VAL A 33 -7.62 2.16 10.70
C VAL A 33 -7.51 0.73 11.23
N ARG A 34 -8.27 0.41 12.27
CA ARG A 34 -8.33 -0.94 12.87
C ARG A 34 -9.69 -1.56 12.68
N GLY A 35 -9.74 -2.86 12.46
CA GLY A 35 -10.99 -3.58 12.27
C GLY A 35 -10.85 -5.02 11.82
N ARG A 36 -11.96 -5.60 11.40
CA ARG A 36 -12.02 -6.95 10.81
C ARG A 36 -12.43 -6.87 9.35
N ILE A 37 -11.91 -7.80 8.56
CA ILE A 37 -12.31 -7.93 7.16
C ILE A 37 -13.68 -8.61 7.09
N VAL A 38 -14.58 -8.02 6.32
CA VAL A 38 -15.89 -8.58 5.98
C VAL A 38 -16.09 -8.50 4.48
N ASN A 39 -16.86 -9.42 3.91
CA ASN A 39 -17.27 -9.33 2.52
C ASN A 39 -18.39 -8.28 2.40
N LEU A 40 -18.25 -7.32 1.47
CA LEU A 40 -19.23 -6.26 1.25
C LEU A 40 -20.59 -6.84 0.82
N THR A 41 -20.57 -7.89 0.00
CA THR A 41 -21.78 -8.57 -0.47
C THR A 41 -22.58 -9.10 0.71
N ASP A 42 -21.94 -9.77 1.66
CA ASP A 42 -22.59 -10.33 2.85
C ASP A 42 -23.23 -9.22 3.70
N VAL A 43 -22.55 -8.08 3.83
CA VAL A 43 -23.07 -6.91 4.56
C VAL A 43 -24.28 -6.28 3.86
N MET A 44 -24.22 -6.17 2.53
CA MET A 44 -25.30 -5.57 1.73
C MET A 44 -26.50 -6.51 1.58
N GLN A 45 -26.29 -7.83 1.52
CA GLN A 45 -27.38 -8.82 1.47
C GLN A 45 -28.29 -8.77 2.70
N ALA A 46 -27.74 -8.39 3.85
CA ALA A 46 -28.53 -8.16 5.05
C ALA A 46 -29.51 -6.97 4.93
N GLN A 47 -29.31 -6.09 3.94
CA GLN A 47 -30.07 -4.85 3.75
C GLN A 47 -30.89 -4.84 2.46
N ALA A 48 -30.45 -5.57 1.43
CA ALA A 48 -31.08 -5.59 0.12
C ALA A 48 -30.91 -6.96 -0.55
N LYS A 49 -31.83 -7.32 -1.44
CA LYS A 49 -31.69 -8.52 -2.28
C LYS A 49 -30.67 -8.22 -3.38
N LEU A 50 -29.53 -8.91 -3.36
CA LEU A 50 -28.48 -8.76 -4.37
C LEU A 50 -28.53 -9.90 -5.38
N GLU A 51 -28.28 -9.58 -6.65
CA GLU A 51 -28.01 -10.60 -7.66
C GLU A 51 -26.55 -11.08 -7.58
N PRO A 52 -26.29 -12.38 -7.75
CA PRO A 52 -25.01 -12.98 -7.40
C PRO A 52 -23.99 -12.94 -8.54
N GLU A 53 -23.52 -11.78 -9.04
CA GLU A 53 -22.63 -11.81 -10.23
C GLU A 53 -21.43 -10.84 -10.27
N HIS A 54 -21.09 -10.16 -9.17
CA HIS A 54 -19.98 -9.20 -9.21
C HIS A 54 -18.87 -9.56 -8.22
N GLY A 55 -17.63 -9.25 -8.63
CA GLY A 55 -16.40 -9.63 -7.93
C GLY A 55 -16.45 -9.33 -6.42
N THR A 56 -15.78 -10.16 -5.63
CA THR A 56 -15.76 -10.00 -4.17
C THR A 56 -15.02 -8.72 -3.80
N ILE A 57 -15.70 -7.80 -3.10
CA ILE A 57 -15.08 -6.62 -2.50
C ILE A 57 -15.03 -6.85 -1.00
N TYR A 58 -13.84 -6.76 -0.42
CA TYR A 58 -13.65 -6.81 1.02
C TYR A 58 -13.70 -5.41 1.62
N CYS A 59 -14.24 -5.31 2.82
CA CYS A 59 -14.28 -4.09 3.62
C CYS A 59 -13.58 -4.31 4.96
N LEU A 60 -12.88 -3.30 5.44
CA LEU A 60 -12.50 -3.22 6.84
C LEU A 60 -13.67 -2.63 7.64
N LYS A 61 -14.25 -3.43 8.55
CA LYS A 61 -15.27 -3.00 9.50
C LYS A 61 -14.61 -2.64 10.83
N THR A 62 -14.70 -1.38 11.24
CA THR A 62 -14.15 -0.91 12.51
C THR A 62 -15.02 -1.28 13.70
N ALA A 63 -14.51 -1.11 14.92
CA ALA A 63 -15.26 -1.35 16.15
C ALA A 63 -16.51 -0.46 16.26
N GLU A 64 -16.45 0.75 15.71
CA GLU A 64 -17.56 1.70 15.63
C GLU A 64 -18.58 1.34 14.54
N GLY A 65 -18.34 0.26 13.79
CA GLY A 65 -19.21 -0.22 12.71
C GLY A 65 -19.02 0.49 11.37
N LYS A 66 -18.05 1.40 11.25
CA LYS A 66 -17.74 2.06 9.98
C LYS A 66 -17.10 1.07 9.02
N LEU A 67 -17.53 1.10 7.75
CA LEU A 67 -17.02 0.25 6.68
C LEU A 67 -16.09 1.04 5.78
N TYR A 68 -14.93 0.45 5.49
CA TYR A 68 -13.97 0.96 4.50
C TYR A 68 -13.78 -0.11 3.42
N PRO A 69 -14.48 -0.01 2.27
CA PRO A 69 -14.20 -0.83 1.09
C PRO A 69 -12.73 -0.74 0.71
N ILE A 70 -12.09 -1.89 0.49
CA ILE A 70 -10.67 -1.97 0.17
C ILE A 70 -10.52 -1.96 -1.34
N LEU A 71 -9.59 -1.15 -1.84
CA LEU A 71 -9.24 -1.13 -3.26
C LEU A 71 -8.39 -2.39 -3.57
N PRO A 72 -8.72 -3.18 -4.61
CA PRO A 72 -8.01 -4.41 -4.93
C PRO A 72 -6.66 -4.12 -5.63
N THR A 73 -5.71 -3.59 -4.88
CA THR A 73 -4.32 -3.35 -5.33
C THR A 73 -3.41 -4.52 -4.95
N ASP A 74 -2.19 -4.56 -5.49
CA ASP A 74 -1.21 -5.61 -5.16
C ASP A 74 -0.87 -5.67 -3.65
N LEU A 75 -0.85 -4.53 -2.96
CA LEU A 75 -0.64 -4.48 -1.51
C LEU A 75 -1.82 -5.01 -0.71
N ALA A 76 -3.03 -4.96 -1.29
CA ALA A 76 -4.23 -5.55 -0.71
C ALA A 76 -4.40 -7.02 -1.10
N ALA A 77 -3.63 -7.56 -2.06
CA ALA A 77 -3.82 -8.92 -2.59
C ALA A 77 -3.91 -9.99 -1.50
N ALA A 78 -3.11 -9.87 -0.43
CA ALA A 78 -3.15 -10.78 0.72
C ALA A 78 -4.55 -10.92 1.35
N ILE A 79 -5.33 -9.83 1.39
CA ILE A 79 -6.70 -9.84 1.91
C ILE A 79 -7.63 -10.62 1.01
N TYR A 80 -7.39 -10.65 -0.30
CA TYR A 80 -8.23 -11.35 -1.27
C TYR A 80 -7.83 -12.82 -1.39
N ASP A 81 -6.53 -13.07 -1.46
CA ASP A 81 -5.98 -14.39 -1.80
C ASP A 81 -5.81 -15.30 -0.58
N ASP A 82 -5.73 -14.75 0.64
CA ASP A 82 -5.38 -15.53 1.85
C ASP A 82 -6.31 -15.25 3.04
N GLU A 83 -7.06 -16.28 3.43
CA GLU A 83 -8.00 -16.24 4.57
C GLU A 83 -7.35 -15.87 5.90
N ARG A 84 -6.05 -16.15 6.06
CA ARG A 84 -5.31 -15.83 7.30
C ARG A 84 -5.35 -14.34 7.59
N PHE A 85 -5.33 -13.49 6.58
CA PHE A 85 -5.47 -12.04 6.75
C PHE A 85 -6.89 -11.68 7.21
N ARG A 86 -7.90 -12.35 6.68
CA ARG A 86 -9.32 -12.08 7.00
C ARG A 86 -9.74 -12.54 8.39
N GLN A 87 -9.12 -13.60 8.91
CA GLN A 87 -9.43 -14.18 10.23
C GLN A 87 -8.85 -13.38 11.41
N ARG A 88 -7.96 -12.41 11.15
CA ARG A 88 -7.30 -11.59 12.17
C ARG A 88 -7.97 -10.24 12.34
N GLU A 89 -7.79 -9.64 13.50
CA GLU A 89 -7.97 -8.20 13.63
C GLU A 89 -6.79 -7.50 12.97
N LEU A 90 -7.08 -6.57 12.06
CA LEU A 90 -6.08 -5.89 11.27
C LEU A 90 -5.95 -4.42 11.68
N GLN A 91 -4.71 -3.94 11.64
CA GLN A 91 -4.39 -2.53 11.54
C GLN A 91 -3.91 -2.27 10.11
N ILE A 92 -4.66 -1.44 9.38
CA ILE A 92 -4.34 -1.06 8.01
C ILE A 92 -3.88 0.39 8.01
N THR A 93 -2.66 0.61 7.52
CA THR A 93 -2.22 1.94 7.11
C THR A 93 -2.54 2.10 5.63
N GLY A 94 -3.22 3.17 5.26
CA GLY A 94 -3.68 3.36 3.90
C GLY A 94 -3.94 4.80 3.51
N ARG A 95 -4.33 4.99 2.25
CA ARG A 95 -4.77 6.25 1.67
C ARG A 95 -6.28 6.20 1.49
N THR A 96 -6.96 7.25 1.95
CA THR A 96 -8.37 7.51 1.63
C THR A 96 -8.45 8.57 0.55
N PHE A 97 -9.50 8.52 -0.25
CA PHE A 97 -9.76 9.50 -1.29
C PHE A 97 -10.94 10.38 -0.88
N PRO A 98 -10.92 11.69 -1.15
CA PRO A 98 -12.04 12.57 -0.82
C PRO A 98 -13.34 12.22 -1.58
N GLU A 99 -13.20 11.77 -2.83
CA GLU A 99 -14.32 11.58 -3.75
C GLU A 99 -14.86 10.14 -3.79
N ILE A 100 -14.04 9.15 -3.41
CA ILE A 100 -14.43 7.74 -3.44
C ILE A 100 -14.26 7.10 -2.06
N PRO A 101 -15.19 6.21 -1.65
CA PRO A 101 -15.20 5.65 -0.30
C PRO A 101 -14.16 4.54 -0.08
N PHE A 102 -13.23 4.34 -1.01
CA PHE A 102 -12.25 3.26 -0.96
C PHE A 102 -11.04 3.61 -0.09
N LEU A 103 -10.52 2.58 0.57
CA LEU A 103 -9.24 2.58 1.28
C LEU A 103 -8.21 1.83 0.42
N GLU A 104 -7.19 2.53 -0.03
CA GLU A 104 -6.02 1.92 -0.64
C GLU A 104 -5.03 1.49 0.44
N VAL A 105 -4.68 0.21 0.44
CA VAL A 105 -3.77 -0.38 1.43
C VAL A 105 -2.33 0.01 1.11
N ILE A 106 -1.61 0.50 2.12
CA ILE A 106 -0.17 0.76 2.08
C ILE A 106 0.58 -0.25 2.96
N LYS A 107 0.01 -0.57 4.12
CA LYS A 107 0.59 -1.55 5.06
C LYS A 107 -0.51 -2.39 5.72
N LEU A 108 -0.30 -3.70 5.78
CA LEU A 108 -1.14 -4.65 6.50
C LEU A 108 -0.42 -5.18 7.72
N GLN A 109 -1.07 -5.06 8.86
CA GLN A 109 -0.57 -5.55 10.14
C GLN A 109 -1.70 -6.24 10.87
N SER A 110 -1.39 -7.25 11.67
CA SER A 110 -2.37 -7.82 12.59
C SER A 110 -2.22 -7.21 13.98
N VAL A 111 -3.29 -7.29 14.75
CA VAL A 111 -3.32 -6.95 16.16
C VAL A 111 -3.62 -8.21 16.96
N LYS A 112 -2.71 -8.59 17.85
CA LYS A 112 -2.87 -9.73 18.76
C LYS A 112 -2.44 -9.32 20.16
N TRP A 113 -3.29 -9.57 21.16
CA TRP A 113 -3.02 -9.24 22.56
C TRP A 113 -2.58 -7.77 22.77
N GLY A 114 -3.20 -6.85 22.03
CA GLY A 114 -2.86 -5.42 22.07
C GLY A 114 -1.54 -5.03 21.42
N ARG A 115 -0.81 -5.98 20.80
CA ARG A 115 0.45 -5.74 20.09
C ARG A 115 0.24 -5.83 18.58
N VAL A 116 1.01 -5.05 17.83
CA VAL A 116 0.95 -5.00 16.37
C VAL A 116 2.03 -5.90 15.78
N PHE A 117 1.68 -6.67 14.76
CA PHE A 117 2.59 -7.59 14.07
C PHE A 117 2.58 -7.30 12.57
N ASP A 118 3.78 -7.29 11.98
CA ASP A 118 3.94 -7.24 10.53
C ASP A 118 3.63 -8.61 9.93
N MET A 119 2.74 -8.61 8.93
CA MET A 119 2.33 -9.80 8.20
C MET A 119 3.01 -9.79 6.83
N THR A 120 3.86 -10.77 6.57
CA THR A 120 4.62 -10.88 5.33
C THR A 120 4.71 -12.32 4.86
N PHE A 121 5.08 -12.50 3.61
CA PHE A 121 5.51 -13.75 3.03
C PHE A 121 7.02 -13.71 2.84
N TYR A 122 7.73 -14.72 3.32
CA TYR A 122 9.19 -14.80 3.32
C TYR A 122 9.68 -15.94 2.43
N CYS A 123 10.68 -15.67 1.61
CA CYS A 123 11.37 -16.70 0.83
C CYS A 123 12.65 -17.10 1.56
N ARG A 124 12.81 -18.39 1.90
CA ARG A 124 14.05 -18.89 2.53
C ARG A 124 15.26 -18.90 1.59
N VAL A 125 15.04 -19.02 0.29
CA VAL A 125 16.13 -19.08 -0.69
C VAL A 125 16.67 -17.70 -1.04
N CYS A 126 15.78 -16.75 -1.31
CA CYS A 126 16.17 -15.38 -1.67
C CYS A 126 16.29 -14.44 -0.46
N GLU A 127 15.86 -14.88 0.72
CA GLU A 127 15.79 -14.08 1.95
C GLU A 127 15.00 -12.77 1.83
N ILE A 128 14.04 -12.71 0.91
CA ILE A 128 13.18 -11.53 0.67
C ILE A 128 11.82 -11.67 1.34
N ARG A 129 11.17 -10.52 1.60
CA ARG A 129 9.79 -10.42 2.09
C ARG A 129 8.88 -9.75 1.07
N THR A 130 7.64 -10.21 0.99
CA THR A 130 6.59 -9.65 0.11
C THR A 130 5.24 -9.63 0.82
N HIS A 131 4.29 -8.87 0.27
CA HIS A 131 2.92 -8.75 0.78
C HIS A 131 1.93 -9.67 0.06
N LYS A 132 2.33 -10.25 -1.09
CA LYS A 132 1.50 -11.17 -1.87
C LYS A 132 2.02 -12.59 -1.72
N GLY A 133 1.11 -13.54 -1.53
CA GLY A 133 1.43 -14.96 -1.49
C GLY A 133 1.76 -15.53 -2.88
N GLY A 134 1.82 -16.86 -2.97
CA GLY A 134 2.17 -17.56 -4.20
C GLY A 134 3.67 -17.89 -4.29
N PRO A 135 4.17 -18.27 -5.48
CA PRO A 135 5.59 -18.55 -5.69
C PRO A 135 6.43 -17.27 -5.64
N CYS A 136 7.67 -17.39 -5.17
CA CYS A 136 8.62 -16.28 -5.15
C CYS A 136 8.87 -15.75 -6.58
N ALA A 137 8.76 -14.44 -6.77
CA ALA A 137 8.98 -13.81 -8.08
C ALA A 137 10.41 -14.02 -8.64
N CYS A 138 11.40 -14.29 -7.77
CA CYS A 138 12.80 -14.46 -8.17
C CYS A 138 13.17 -15.92 -8.46
N CYS A 139 12.92 -16.83 -7.50
CA CYS A 139 13.35 -18.23 -7.59
C CYS A 139 12.21 -19.24 -7.78
N GLN A 140 10.95 -18.78 -7.76
CA GLN A 140 9.74 -19.61 -7.83
C GLN A 140 9.49 -20.55 -6.65
N ASP A 141 10.35 -20.57 -5.64
CA ASP A 141 10.11 -21.36 -4.43
C ASP A 141 8.88 -20.89 -3.65
N PRO A 142 8.21 -21.81 -2.91
CA PRO A 142 7.08 -21.46 -2.05
C PRO A 142 7.46 -20.41 -1.01
N LEU A 143 6.58 -19.43 -0.83
CA LEU A 143 6.73 -18.43 0.22
C LEU A 143 6.10 -18.89 1.53
N GLU A 144 6.78 -18.60 2.63
CA GLU A 144 6.32 -18.91 3.98
C GLU A 144 5.65 -17.71 4.61
N PHE A 145 4.46 -17.90 5.17
CA PHE A 145 3.80 -16.84 5.92
C PHE A 145 4.55 -16.57 7.24
N SER A 146 4.79 -15.29 7.50
CA SER A 146 5.50 -14.78 8.66
C SER A 146 4.68 -13.69 9.33
N GLU A 147 4.56 -13.77 10.66
CA GLU A 147 3.86 -12.78 11.47
C GLU A 147 4.74 -12.41 12.67
N GLU A 148 5.43 -11.28 12.56
CA GLU A 148 6.48 -10.86 13.50
C GLU A 148 6.08 -9.57 14.24
N PRO A 149 6.45 -9.40 15.52
CA PRO A 149 6.21 -8.14 16.21
C PRO A 149 6.84 -6.97 15.45
N VAL A 150 6.10 -5.85 15.34
CA VAL A 150 6.67 -4.63 14.77
C VAL A 150 7.86 -4.20 15.62
N LYS A 151 9.02 -4.03 14.99
CA LYS A 151 10.18 -3.44 15.65
C LYS A 151 9.91 -1.94 15.80
N ASN A 152 9.88 -1.45 17.03
CA ASN A 152 9.93 -0.02 17.29
C ASN A 152 11.33 0.45 16.88
N ASN A 153 11.43 1.15 15.75
CA ASN A 153 12.62 1.94 15.41
C ASN A 153 12.56 3.27 16.14
#